data_AF-A0A357I7D1-F1
#
_entry.id   AF-A0A357I7D1-F1
#
_cell.length_a   1.000
_cell.length_b   1.000
_cell.length_c   1.000
_cell.angle_alpha   90.00
_cell.angle_beta   90.00
_cell.angle_gamma   90.00
#
_symmetry.space_group_name_H-M   'P 1'
#
loop_
_entity.id
_entity.type
_entity.pdbx_description
1 polymer ?
#
loop_
_entity_poly.entity_id
_entity_poly.type
_entity_poly.pdbx_seq_one_letter_code
_entity_poly.pdbx_strand_id
1 'polypeptide(L)'
;FYFEKTLKENKLDQPLGGTATNTLPTCGAGQPCPQDVEAPHARISKENLRANVVAFQALYLGGDAADAEAQGFDDWLVAVGEETLATNFAQDIQAVIDAIDGIEGSLYDAIENDIASVNALLLGPVQDVSQPLRANILQALGLQLPKGSESDTD
;
A
#
# COMPACT_ATOMS: atom_id res chain seq x y z
N PHE A 1 -5.59 -8.23 2.68
CA PHE A 1 -5.57 -7.73 1.29
C PHE A 1 -4.18 -7.84 0.68
N TYR A 2 -4.06 -7.93 -0.64
CA TYR A 2 -2.75 -7.93 -1.31
C TYR A 2 -1.96 -6.66 -1.02
N PHE A 3 -2.62 -5.49 -1.09
CA PHE A 3 -2.03 -4.19 -0.77
C PHE A 3 -1.40 -4.19 0.64
N GLU A 4 -2.11 -4.73 1.62
CA GLU A 4 -1.59 -4.87 2.98
C GLU A 4 -0.40 -5.82 3.06
N LYS A 5 -0.63 -7.08 2.69
CA LYS A 5 0.34 -8.14 2.97
C LYS A 5 1.60 -8.00 2.13
N THR A 6 1.44 -7.64 0.86
CA THR A 6 2.56 -7.62 -0.08
C THR A 6 3.17 -6.24 -0.16
N LEU A 7 2.36 -5.20 -0.37
CA LEU A 7 2.90 -3.86 -0.59
C LEU A 7 3.38 -3.22 0.71
N LYS A 8 2.49 -3.11 1.71
CA LYS A 8 2.81 -2.47 2.99
C LYS A 8 3.79 -3.29 3.82
N GLU A 9 3.48 -4.56 4.09
CA GLU A 9 4.30 -5.38 4.99
C GLU A 9 5.62 -5.82 4.31
N ASN A 10 5.54 -6.58 3.21
CA ASN A 10 6.74 -7.21 2.66
C ASN A 10 7.63 -6.23 1.86
N LYS A 11 7.05 -5.37 1.02
CA LYS A 11 7.83 -4.50 0.11
C LYS A 11 8.30 -3.19 0.76
N LEU A 12 7.69 -2.76 1.88
CA LEU A 12 8.02 -1.50 2.55
C LEU A 12 8.42 -1.70 4.01
N ASP A 13 7.53 -2.17 4.88
CA ASP A 13 7.78 -2.24 6.32
C ASP A 13 8.98 -3.14 6.65
N GLN A 14 9.06 -4.34 6.07
CA GLN A 14 10.18 -5.25 6.32
C GLN A 14 11.54 -4.60 5.99
N PRO A 15 11.80 -4.08 4.77
CA PRO A 15 13.03 -3.35 4.48
C PRO A 15 13.29 -2.11 5.35
N LEU A 16 12.26 -1.50 5.94
CA LEU A 16 12.39 -0.34 6.82
C LEU A 16 12.72 -0.69 8.28
N GLY A 17 12.79 -1.97 8.62
CA GLY A 17 13.07 -2.43 9.98
C GLY A 17 11.92 -3.16 10.64
N GLY A 18 10.77 -3.25 9.98
CA GLY A 18 9.62 -4.08 10.36
C GLY A 18 8.83 -3.61 11.58
N THR A 19 8.94 -2.33 11.94
CA THR A 19 8.36 -1.77 13.18
C THR A 19 6.89 -1.40 13.04
N ALA A 20 6.36 -1.20 11.83
CA ALA A 20 4.96 -0.84 11.64
C ALA A 20 4.03 -2.05 11.67
N THR A 21 4.51 -3.24 11.27
CA THR A 21 3.68 -4.45 11.14
C THR A 21 4.29 -5.71 11.78
N ASN A 22 5.35 -5.56 12.58
CA ASN A 22 6.08 -6.65 13.23
C ASN A 22 6.67 -7.66 12.23
N THR A 23 7.02 -7.20 11.04
CA THR A 23 7.81 -8.01 10.11
C THR A 23 9.27 -8.09 10.59
N LEU A 24 9.99 -9.13 10.19
CA LEU A 24 11.37 -9.33 10.63
C LEU A 24 12.34 -9.14 9.46
N PRO A 25 13.08 -8.02 9.40
CA PRO A 25 14.15 -7.86 8.43
C PRO A 25 15.30 -8.83 8.70
N THR A 26 16.05 -9.20 7.65
CA THR A 26 17.24 -10.05 7.77
C THR A 26 18.38 -9.39 8.55
N CYS A 27 18.38 -8.05 8.65
CA CYS A 27 19.33 -7.24 9.40
C CYS A 27 19.09 -7.22 10.92
N GLY A 28 17.91 -7.69 11.38
CA GLY A 28 17.49 -7.62 12.78
C GLY A 28 16.41 -6.56 13.02
N ALA A 29 15.50 -6.85 13.96
CA ALA A 29 14.33 -6.03 14.24
C ALA A 29 14.68 -4.56 14.53
N GLY A 30 13.94 -3.64 13.90
CA GLY A 30 14.15 -2.20 14.01
C GLY A 30 15.38 -1.68 13.27
N GLN A 31 16.11 -2.51 12.53
CA GLN A 31 17.24 -2.09 11.69
C GLN A 31 16.81 -2.00 10.22
N PRO A 32 17.05 -0.85 9.57
CA PRO A 32 16.85 -0.72 8.12
C PRO A 32 17.65 -1.78 7.37
N CYS A 33 17.04 -2.37 6.36
CA CYS A 33 17.59 -3.51 5.65
C CYS A 33 17.42 -3.37 4.13
N PRO A 34 18.26 -2.55 3.47
CA PRO A 34 18.21 -2.34 2.02
C PRO A 34 18.26 -3.63 1.21
N GLN A 35 18.96 -4.67 1.68
CA GLN A 35 19.02 -5.96 0.97
C GLN A 35 17.71 -6.75 0.95
N ASP A 36 16.76 -6.42 1.84
CA ASP A 36 15.43 -7.05 1.87
C ASP A 36 14.48 -6.39 0.87
N VAL A 37 14.87 -5.25 0.27
CA VAL A 37 14.13 -4.64 -0.84
C VAL A 37 14.04 -5.63 -2.00
N GLU A 38 12.86 -5.73 -2.63
CA GLU A 38 12.67 -6.59 -3.79
C GLU A 38 13.64 -6.26 -4.93
N ALA A 39 14.27 -7.27 -5.52
CA ALA A 39 15.26 -7.10 -6.60
C ALA A 39 16.40 -6.09 -6.25
N PRO A 40 17.10 -6.28 -5.10
CA PRO A 40 18.02 -5.28 -4.55
C PRO A 40 19.26 -5.07 -5.43
N HIS A 41 19.60 -6.05 -6.27
CA HIS A 41 20.71 -5.94 -7.22
C HIS A 41 20.34 -5.23 -8.52
N ALA A 42 19.06 -5.31 -8.93
CA ALA A 42 18.58 -4.68 -10.16
C ALA A 42 18.13 -3.23 -9.95
N ARG A 43 17.87 -2.83 -8.69
CA ARG A 43 17.46 -1.46 -8.31
C ARG A 43 16.15 -0.99 -8.95
N ILE A 44 15.27 -1.95 -9.27
CA ILE A 44 13.96 -1.72 -9.90
C ILE A 44 12.76 -1.82 -8.93
N SER A 45 13.01 -1.92 -7.63
CA SER A 45 11.96 -2.08 -6.61
C SER A 45 10.98 -0.92 -6.58
N LYS A 46 11.46 0.31 -6.81
CA LYS A 46 10.60 1.50 -6.82
C LYS A 46 9.60 1.42 -7.98
N GLU A 47 10.07 1.04 -9.16
CA GLU A 47 9.26 0.86 -10.36
C GLU A 47 8.26 -0.29 -10.19
N ASN A 48 8.67 -1.41 -9.59
CA ASN A 48 7.78 -2.53 -9.28
C ASN A 48 6.72 -2.15 -8.23
N LEU A 49 7.11 -1.38 -7.22
CA LEU A 49 6.20 -0.87 -6.20
C LEU A 49 5.15 0.04 -6.85
N ARG A 50 5.59 1.00 -7.66
CA ARG A 50 4.72 1.90 -8.43
C ARG A 50 3.76 1.12 -9.33
N ALA A 51 4.26 0.15 -10.09
CA ALA A 51 3.45 -0.66 -10.99
C ALA A 51 2.36 -1.43 -10.24
N ASN A 52 2.66 -1.94 -9.04
CA ASN A 52 1.67 -2.59 -8.19
C ASN A 52 0.57 -1.63 -7.73
N VAL A 53 0.90 -0.37 -7.39
CA VAL A 53 -0.09 0.63 -6.97
C VAL A 53 -0.94 1.09 -8.15
N VAL A 54 -0.33 1.31 -9.32
CA VAL A 54 -1.07 1.65 -10.55
C VAL A 54 -2.04 0.52 -10.93
N ALA A 55 -1.61 -0.74 -10.83
CA ALA A 55 -2.51 -1.88 -11.05
C ALA A 55 -3.64 -1.95 -10.01
N PHE A 56 -3.35 -1.59 -8.75
CA PHE A 56 -4.37 -1.50 -7.71
C PHE A 56 -5.37 -0.36 -7.97
N GLN A 57 -4.90 0.80 -8.43
CA GLN A 57 -5.76 1.90 -8.88
C GLN A 57 -6.66 1.46 -10.03
N ALA A 58 -6.09 0.78 -11.02
CA ALA A 58 -6.86 0.31 -12.17
C ALA A 58 -7.92 -0.72 -11.77
N LEU A 59 -7.61 -1.60 -10.81
CA LEU A 59 -8.60 -2.51 -10.24
C LEU A 59 -9.73 -1.74 -9.54
N TYR A 60 -9.38 -0.68 -8.81
CA TYR A 60 -10.35 0.12 -8.07
C TYR A 60 -11.29 0.91 -8.99
N LEU A 61 -10.75 1.53 -10.04
CA LEU A 61 -11.49 2.32 -11.04
C LEU A 61 -12.11 1.48 -12.17
N GLY A 62 -11.84 0.16 -12.19
CA GLY A 62 -12.33 -0.74 -13.24
C GLY A 62 -11.61 -0.66 -14.58
N GLY A 63 -10.57 0.17 -14.71
CA GLY A 63 -9.85 0.43 -15.95
C GLY A 63 -8.64 1.32 -15.73
N ASP A 64 -8.04 1.82 -16.82
CA ASP A 64 -7.00 2.85 -16.70
C ASP A 64 -7.61 4.11 -16.08
N ALA A 65 -6.85 4.86 -15.28
CA ALA A 65 -7.35 6.10 -14.66
C ALA A 65 -7.80 7.17 -15.67
N ALA A 66 -7.33 7.08 -16.92
CA ALA A 66 -7.78 7.94 -18.01
C ALA A 66 -9.13 7.53 -18.63
N ASP A 67 -9.65 6.33 -18.32
CA ASP A 67 -10.89 5.80 -18.87
C ASP A 67 -12.09 6.17 -17.98
N ALA A 68 -12.72 7.31 -18.27
CA ALA A 68 -13.87 7.81 -17.51
C ALA A 68 -15.15 6.99 -17.71
N GLU A 69 -15.17 6.01 -18.62
CA GLU A 69 -16.31 5.10 -18.85
C GLU A 69 -16.10 3.73 -18.17
N ALA A 70 -14.93 3.48 -17.58
CA ALA A 70 -14.66 2.25 -16.84
C ALA A 70 -15.61 2.12 -15.64
N GLN A 71 -16.02 0.89 -15.35
CA GLN A 71 -16.88 0.59 -14.19
C GLN A 71 -16.10 -0.16 -13.11
N GLY A 72 -15.89 0.51 -11.98
CA GLY A 72 -15.05 0.05 -10.89
C GLY A 72 -15.77 -0.18 -9.56
N PHE A 73 -14.96 -0.40 -8.53
CA PHE A 73 -15.42 -0.46 -7.13
C PHE A 73 -15.82 0.92 -6.61
N ASP A 74 -15.25 1.99 -7.15
CA ASP A 74 -15.66 3.37 -6.90
C ASP A 74 -17.12 3.62 -7.31
N ASP A 75 -17.53 3.20 -8.52
CA ASP A 75 -18.93 3.30 -8.96
C ASP A 75 -19.88 2.53 -8.05
N TRP A 76 -19.46 1.32 -7.65
CA TRP A 76 -20.25 0.50 -6.75
C TRP A 76 -20.41 1.17 -5.37
N LEU A 77 -19.34 1.78 -4.84
CA LEU A 77 -19.39 2.55 -3.59
C LEU A 77 -20.34 3.74 -3.69
N VAL A 78 -20.28 4.50 -4.80
CA VAL A 78 -21.24 5.58 -5.06
C VAL A 78 -22.68 5.04 -5.09
N ALA A 79 -22.92 3.91 -5.75
CA ALA A 79 -24.25 3.31 -5.86
C ALA A 79 -24.85 2.87 -4.52
N VAL A 80 -24.01 2.53 -3.52
CA VAL A 80 -24.45 2.19 -2.16
C VAL A 80 -24.44 3.38 -1.19
N GLY A 81 -24.22 4.60 -1.68
CA GLY A 81 -24.28 5.84 -0.89
C GLY A 81 -22.95 6.22 -0.21
N GLU A 82 -21.83 5.63 -0.62
CA GLU A 82 -20.49 5.83 -0.06
C GLU A 82 -19.61 6.72 -0.96
N GLU A 83 -20.18 7.76 -1.57
CA GLU A 83 -19.50 8.64 -2.55
C GLU A 83 -18.24 9.32 -1.97
N THR A 84 -18.30 9.78 -0.72
CA THR A 84 -17.15 10.38 -0.03
C THR A 84 -16.03 9.36 0.14
N LEU A 85 -16.36 8.14 0.55
CA LEU A 85 -15.38 7.06 0.67
C LEU A 85 -14.78 6.73 -0.69
N ALA A 86 -15.61 6.70 -1.75
CA ALA A 86 -15.14 6.42 -3.09
C ALA A 86 -14.09 7.45 -3.56
N THR A 87 -14.44 8.73 -3.42
CA THR A 87 -13.58 9.85 -3.83
C THR A 87 -12.29 9.89 -3.01
N ASN A 88 -12.37 9.78 -1.69
CA ASN A 88 -11.20 9.84 -0.82
C ASN A 88 -10.27 8.65 -1.10
N PHE A 89 -10.82 7.46 -1.27
CA PHE A 89 -10.00 6.26 -1.52
C PHE A 89 -9.27 6.33 -2.87
N ALA A 90 -9.90 6.87 -3.92
CA ALA A 90 -9.22 7.15 -5.19
C ALA A 90 -8.03 8.12 -5.00
N GLN A 91 -8.24 9.18 -4.22
CA GLN A 91 -7.22 10.17 -3.92
C GLN A 91 -6.07 9.60 -3.09
N ASP A 92 -6.37 8.76 -2.10
CA ASP A 92 -5.37 8.11 -1.26
C ASP A 92 -4.48 7.18 -2.10
N ILE A 93 -5.07 6.41 -3.04
CA ILE A 93 -4.29 5.58 -3.98
C ILE A 93 -3.38 6.46 -4.84
N GLN A 94 -3.88 7.57 -5.38
CA GLN A 94 -3.06 8.48 -6.18
C GLN A 94 -1.92 9.10 -5.35
N ALA A 95 -2.19 9.46 -4.10
CA ALA A 95 -1.18 10.01 -3.19
C ALA A 95 -0.04 9.00 -2.92
N VAL A 96 -0.32 7.69 -2.91
CA VAL A 96 0.73 6.66 -2.83
C VAL A 96 1.60 6.68 -4.09
N ILE A 97 1.00 6.78 -5.28
CA ILE A 97 1.74 6.84 -6.55
C ILE A 97 2.64 8.08 -6.57
N ASP A 98 2.09 9.24 -6.23
CA ASP A 98 2.81 10.51 -6.21
C ASP A 98 3.97 10.48 -5.19
N ALA A 99 3.75 9.89 -4.01
CA ALA A 99 4.78 9.72 -3.00
C ALA A 99 5.90 8.76 -3.44
N ILE A 100 5.57 7.67 -4.16
CA ILE A 100 6.59 6.78 -4.76
C ILE A 100 7.40 7.53 -5.82
N ASP A 101 6.73 8.30 -6.69
CA ASP A 101 7.38 9.09 -7.74
C ASP A 101 8.29 10.19 -7.17
N GLY A 102 7.97 10.69 -5.97
CA GLY A 102 8.78 11.64 -5.22
C GLY A 102 10.04 11.07 -4.56
N ILE A 103 10.19 9.74 -4.45
CA ILE A 103 11.41 9.12 -3.90
C ILE A 103 12.55 9.24 -4.93
N GLU A 104 13.63 9.90 -4.55
CA GLU A 104 14.83 10.02 -5.38
C GLU A 104 15.59 8.69 -5.46
N GLY A 105 16.11 8.36 -6.65
CA GLY A 105 16.89 7.13 -6.86
C GLY A 105 16.07 5.85 -6.75
N SER A 106 16.72 4.75 -6.35
CA SER A 106 16.05 3.46 -6.13
C SER A 106 15.57 3.33 -4.68
N LEU A 107 14.59 2.46 -4.43
CA LEU A 107 14.12 2.22 -3.06
C LEU A 107 15.24 1.71 -2.14
N TYR A 108 16.18 0.94 -2.69
CA TYR A 108 17.37 0.50 -1.95
C TYR A 108 18.20 1.71 -1.51
N ASP A 109 18.54 2.61 -2.44
CA ASP A 109 19.38 3.78 -2.14
C ASP A 109 18.66 4.76 -1.21
N ALA A 110 17.34 4.89 -1.35
CA ALA A 110 16.52 5.68 -0.45
C ALA A 110 16.56 5.13 0.98
N ILE A 111 16.45 3.82 1.20
CA ILE A 111 16.58 3.26 2.55
C ILE A 111 17.97 3.47 3.15
N GLU A 112 19.04 3.44 2.33
CA GLU A 112 20.41 3.72 2.81
C GLU A 112 20.66 5.20 3.13
N ASN A 113 20.16 6.10 2.29
CA ASN A 113 20.60 7.49 2.28
C ASN A 113 19.52 8.50 2.72
N ASP A 114 18.24 8.15 2.60
CA ASP A 114 17.10 8.98 2.94
C ASP A 114 15.91 8.12 3.41
N ILE A 115 16.12 7.39 4.50
CA ILE A 115 15.07 6.51 5.04
C ILE A 115 13.82 7.28 5.49
N ALA A 116 13.94 8.60 5.70
CA ALA A 116 12.83 9.44 6.12
C ALA A 116 11.75 9.54 5.02
N SER A 117 12.14 9.67 3.74
CA SER A 117 11.16 9.72 2.64
C SER A 117 10.37 8.41 2.49
N VAL A 118 11.05 7.27 2.65
CA VAL A 118 10.41 5.95 2.55
C VAL A 118 9.51 5.67 3.77
N ASN A 119 9.90 6.11 4.97
CA ASN A 119 9.03 6.07 6.15
C ASN A 119 7.80 6.97 5.99
N ALA A 120 7.96 8.16 5.41
CA ALA A 120 6.83 9.06 5.16
C ALA A 120 5.81 8.44 4.19
N LEU A 121 6.28 7.74 3.15
CA LEU A 121 5.42 6.94 2.27
C LEU A 121 4.62 5.88 3.05
N LEU A 122 5.31 5.09 3.90
CA LEU A 122 4.70 3.99 4.66
C LEU A 122 3.67 4.49 5.69
N LEU A 123 4.02 5.54 6.46
CA LEU A 123 3.23 6.02 7.60
C LEU A 123 2.13 7.01 7.22
N GLY A 124 2.19 7.61 6.03
CA GLY A 124 1.16 8.49 5.48
C GLY A 124 0.36 7.79 4.37
N PRO A 125 0.66 8.03 3.08
CA PRO A 125 -0.19 7.59 1.97
C PRO A 125 -0.54 6.09 1.98
N VAL A 126 0.43 5.20 2.26
CA VAL A 126 0.17 3.75 2.31
C VAL A 126 -0.77 3.39 3.46
N GLN A 127 -0.63 4.08 4.60
CA GLN A 127 -1.49 3.90 5.75
C GLN A 127 -2.91 4.43 5.47
N ASP A 128 -3.04 5.53 4.71
CA ASP A 128 -4.33 6.13 4.34
C ASP A 128 -5.14 5.23 3.38
N VAL A 129 -4.48 4.43 2.53
CA VAL A 129 -5.15 3.36 1.76
C VAL A 129 -5.42 2.11 2.62
N SER A 130 -4.50 1.78 3.52
CA SER A 130 -4.58 0.59 4.38
C SER A 130 -5.80 0.60 5.33
N GLN A 131 -6.07 1.73 6.00
CA GLN A 131 -7.13 1.79 7.01
C GLN A 131 -8.54 1.59 6.43
N PRO A 132 -8.97 2.31 5.37
CA PRO A 132 -10.31 2.15 4.80
C PRO A 132 -10.53 0.77 4.18
N LEU A 133 -9.49 0.13 3.63
CA LEU A 133 -9.57 -1.27 3.16
C LEU A 133 -9.99 -2.23 4.27
N ARG A 134 -9.43 -2.07 5.48
CA ARG A 134 -9.70 -2.97 6.61
C ARG A 134 -11.04 -2.73 7.29
N ALA A 135 -11.59 -1.53 7.18
CA ALA A 135 -12.83 -1.15 7.87
C ALA A 135 -13.95 -0.82 6.87
N ASN A 136 -13.85 0.35 6.22
CA ASN A 136 -14.94 0.96 5.48
C ASN A 136 -15.32 0.21 4.20
N ILE A 137 -14.35 -0.20 3.38
CA ILE A 137 -14.62 -0.88 2.11
C ILE A 137 -15.23 -2.27 2.33
N LEU A 138 -14.76 -3.01 3.34
CA LEU A 138 -15.35 -4.31 3.68
C LEU A 138 -16.77 -4.17 4.22
N GLN A 139 -16.99 -3.18 5.08
CA GLN A 139 -18.31 -2.88 5.59
C GLN A 139 -19.27 -2.52 4.46
N ALA A 140 -18.84 -1.64 3.55
CA ALA A 140 -19.62 -1.26 2.39
C ALA A 140 -19.98 -2.52 1.59
N LEU A 141 -18.99 -3.32 1.17
CA LEU A 141 -19.18 -4.54 0.38
C LEU A 141 -20.01 -5.64 1.08
N GLY A 142 -20.42 -5.44 2.33
CA GLY A 142 -21.15 -6.44 3.12
C GLY A 142 -20.31 -7.68 3.39
N LEU A 143 -18.98 -7.59 3.25
CA LEU A 143 -18.05 -8.69 3.45
C LEU A 143 -17.69 -8.78 4.92
N GLN A 144 -18.05 -9.87 5.57
CA GLN A 144 -17.53 -10.20 6.89
C GLN A 144 -16.08 -10.68 6.74
N LEU A 145 -15.16 -10.08 7.50
CA LEU A 145 -13.82 -10.63 7.64
C LEU A 145 -13.91 -12.07 8.14
N PRO A 146 -13.16 -13.03 7.58
CA PRO A 146 -13.08 -14.37 8.15
C PRO A 146 -12.72 -14.27 9.63
N LYS A 147 -13.51 -14.92 10.50
CA LYS A 147 -13.21 -15.03 11.93
C LYS A 147 -11.88 -15.78 12.09
N GLY A 148 -10.79 -15.03 12.25
CA GLY A 148 -9.45 -15.56 12.47
C GLY A 148 -8.37 -14.50 12.73
N SER A 149 -8.75 -13.25 12.98
CA SER A 149 -7.82 -12.16 13.33
C SER A 149 -8.14 -11.52 14.69
N GLU A 150 -8.98 -12.15 15.50
CA GLU A 150 -9.18 -11.80 16.90
C GLU A 150 -8.47 -12.87 17.73
N SER A 151 -7.28 -12.53 18.23
CA SER A 151 -6.67 -13.04 19.46
C SER A 151 -6.80 -14.56 19.71
N ASP A 152 -5.81 -15.34 19.24
CA ASP A 152 -5.52 -16.65 19.81
C ASP A 152 -4.76 -16.45 21.14
N THR A 153 -5.53 -16.25 22.20
CA THR A 153 -5.06 -16.27 23.60
C THR A 153 -5.98 -17.22 24.37
N ASP A 154 -5.56 -18.48 24.46
CA ASP A 154 -5.93 -19.43 25.53
C ASP A 154 -5.20 -19.03 26.83
#